data_AF-A0A0U2MBC5-F1
#
_entry.id   AF-A0A0U2MBC5-F1
#
_cell.length_a   1.000
_cell.length_b   1.000
_cell.length_c   1.000
_cell.angle_alpha   90.00
_cell.angle_beta   90.00
_cell.angle_gamma   90.00
#
_symmetry.space_group_name_H-M   'P 1'
#
loop_
_entity.id
_entity.type
_entity.pdbx_description
1 polymer ?
#
loop_
_entity_poly.entity_id
_entity_poly.type
_entity_poly.pdbx_seq_one_letter_code
_entity_poly.pdbx_strand_id
1 'polypeptide(L)' 'MDLGKRDPQGYYVIVAKAEAKELVGEGLIEEVGDCVVIRIKSKSRAQKLLRKLQSRGLLCT' A
#
# COMPACT_ATOMS: atom_id res chain seq x y z
N MET A 1 -10.91 8.44 0.94
CA MET A 1 -9.51 8.67 0.55
C MET A 1 -9.29 8.01 -0.79
N ASP A 2 -8.85 8.78 -1.78
CA ASP A 2 -8.50 8.25 -3.09
C ASP A 2 -7.01 7.89 -3.14
N LEU A 3 -6.66 6.97 -4.04
CA LEU A 3 -5.26 6.70 -4.33
C LEU A 3 -4.62 7.97 -4.91
N GLY A 4 -3.43 8.32 -4.43
CA GLY A 4 -2.63 9.41 -4.99
C GLY A 4 -2.24 9.17 -6.45
N LYS A 5 -1.53 10.15 -7.03
CA LYS A 5 -0.92 9.99 -8.36
C LYS A 5 0.00 8.77 -8.36
N ARG A 6 0.05 8.10 -9.52
CA ARG A 6 1.01 7.01 -9.73
C ARG A 6 2.43 7.56 -9.64
N ASP A 7 3.35 6.70 -9.22
CA ASP A 7 4.77 6.98 -9.32
C ASP A 7 5.21 7.05 -10.80
N PRO A 8 6.41 7.59 -11.12
CA PRO A 8 6.96 7.65 -12.47
C PRO A 8 7.00 6.31 -13.22
N GLN A 9 7.09 5.19 -12.50
CA GLN A 9 7.08 3.82 -13.05
C GLN A 9 5.66 3.27 -13.28
N GLY A 10 4.61 4.03 -12.92
CA GLY A 10 3.21 3.69 -13.15
C GLY A 10 2.55 2.85 -12.05
N TYR A 11 3.12 2.78 -10.86
CA TYR A 11 2.56 2.07 -9.71
C TYR A 11 1.80 3.02 -8.79
N TYR A 12 0.77 2.50 -8.13
CA TYR A 12 0.19 3.10 -6.95
C TYR A 12 1.03 2.72 -5.74
N VAL A 13 1.44 3.73 -4.97
CA VAL A 13 2.25 3.57 -3.78
C VAL A 13 1.37 3.73 -2.55
N ILE A 14 1.44 2.76 -1.63
CA ILE A 14 0.72 2.79 -0.36
C ILE A 14 1.75 2.55 0.74
N VAL A 15 1.84 3.47 1.69
CA VAL A 15 2.71 3.30 2.86
C VAL A 15 1.84 2.78 4.02
N ALA A 16 2.29 1.69 4.63
CA ALA A 16 1.57 0.99 5.68
C ALA A 16 2.53 0.55 6.79
N LYS A 17 2.04 0.19 7.96
CA LYS A 17 2.86 -0.40 9.03
C LYS A 17 3.40 -1.76 8.60
N ALA A 18 4.51 -2.22 9.18
CA ALA A 18 5.09 -3.54 8.86
C ALA A 18 4.09 -4.71 8.96
N GLU A 19 3.13 -4.63 9.91
CA GLU A 19 2.03 -5.59 10.09
C GLU A 19 1.12 -5.73 8.85
N ALA A 20 1.09 -4.71 7.97
CA ALA A 20 0.34 -4.75 6.73
C ALA A 20 0.86 -5.77 5.72
N LYS A 21 2.12 -6.22 5.85
CA LYS A 21 2.74 -7.21 4.95
C LYS A 21 1.89 -8.46 4.79
N GLU A 22 1.31 -8.96 5.89
CA GLU A 22 0.47 -10.16 5.88
C GLU A 22 -0.81 -9.98 5.05
N LEU A 23 -1.22 -8.74 4.78
CA LEU A 23 -2.40 -8.41 4.00
C LEU A 23 -2.09 -8.20 2.52
N VAL A 24 -0.82 -8.02 2.18
CA VAL A 24 -0.33 -7.86 0.82
C VAL A 24 0.07 -9.24 0.30
N GLY A 25 -0.89 -9.94 -0.30
CA GLY A 25 -0.61 -11.27 -0.86
C GLY A 25 0.43 -11.24 -1.99
N GLU A 26 0.29 -10.29 -2.93
CA GLU A 26 1.23 -10.09 -4.03
C GLU A 26 1.39 -8.60 -4.33
N GLY A 27 2.64 -8.13 -4.29
CA GLY A 27 3.03 -6.76 -4.56
C GLY A 27 4.53 -6.58 -4.32
N LEU A 28 5.10 -5.50 -4.87
CA LEU A 28 6.45 -5.10 -4.47
C LEU A 28 6.34 -4.42 -3.11
N ILE A 29 6.94 -5.03 -2.09
CA ILE A 29 6.97 -4.53 -0.72
C ILE A 29 8.41 -4.16 -0.41
N GLU A 30 8.65 -2.91 -0.04
CA GLU A 30 9.93 -2.44 0.47
C GLU A 30 9.76 -2.05 1.94
N GLU A 31 10.68 -2.49 2.78
CA GLU A 31 10.69 -2.13 4.20
C GLU A 31 11.44 -0.83 4.41
N VAL A 32 10.83 0.08 5.16
CA VAL A 32 11.41 1.38 5.49
C VAL A 32 11.14 1.62 6.98
N GLY A 33 12.07 1.15 7.82
CA GLY A 33 11.92 1.21 9.28
C GLY A 33 10.70 0.41 9.76
N ASP A 34 9.81 1.06 10.50
CA ASP A 34 8.57 0.47 11.03
C ASP A 34 7.42 0.40 10.01
N CYS A 35 7.63 0.96 8.82
CA CYS A 35 6.66 1.00 7.75
C CYS A 35 7.12 0.15 6.54
N VAL A 36 6.17 -0.15 5.66
CA VAL A 36 6.37 -0.80 4.38
C VAL A 36 5.76 0.02 3.27
N VAL A 37 6.48 0.10 2.16
CA VAL A 37 6.07 0.75 0.93
C VAL A 37 5.59 -0.33 -0.02
N ILE A 38 4.30 -0.29 -0.35
CA ILE A 38 3.64 -1.29 -1.18
C ILE A 38 3.35 -0.66 -2.53
N ARG A 39 3.95 -1.20 -3.60
CA ARG A 39 3.75 -0.74 -4.98
C ARG A 39 2.87 -1.70 -5.76
N ILE A 40 1.78 -1.19 -6.34
CA ILE A 40 0.78 -1.97 -7.07
C ILE A 40 0.46 -1.29 -8.41
N LYS A 41 0.60 -1.99 -9.55
CA LYS A 41 0.24 -1.42 -10.87
C LYS A 41 -1.26 -1.21 -11.06
N SER A 42 -2.09 -2.11 -10.54
CA SER A 42 -3.54 -2.09 -10.76
C SER A 42 -4.25 -1.15 -9.79
N LYS A 43 -5.00 -0.17 -10.33
CA LYS A 43 -5.80 0.79 -9.55
C LYS A 43 -6.79 0.10 -8.62
N SER A 44 -7.52 -0.88 -9.13
CA SER A 44 -8.56 -1.57 -8.37
C SER A 44 -7.98 -2.41 -7.22
N ARG A 45 -6.82 -3.06 -7.43
CA ARG A 45 -6.10 -3.77 -6.36
C ARG A 45 -5.58 -2.80 -5.31
N ALA A 46 -4.95 -1.70 -5.73
CA ALA A 46 -4.45 -0.68 -4.82
C ALA A 46 -5.59 -0.07 -3.98
N GLN A 47 -6.75 0.18 -4.58
CA GLN A 47 -7.87 0.80 -3.89
C GLN A 47 -8.53 -0.16 -2.89
N LYS A 48 -8.63 -1.45 -3.25
CA LYS A 48 -9.07 -2.50 -2.31
C LYS A 48 -8.11 -2.62 -1.13
N LEU A 49 -6.81 -2.63 -1.39
CA LEU A 49 -5.80 -2.73 -0.34
C LEU A 49 -5.83 -1.49 0.57
N LEU A 50 -5.87 -0.29 0.01
CA LEU A 50 -5.97 0.97 0.76
C LEU A 50 -7.15 0.94 1.73
N ARG A 51 -8.34 0.54 1.26
CA ARG A 51 -9.54 0.43 2.10
C ARG A 51 -9.36 -0.60 3.23
N LYS A 52 -8.76 -1.75 2.93
CA LYS A 52 -8.50 -2.82 3.91
C LYS A 52 -7.49 -2.39 4.99
N LEU A 53 -6.46 -1.64 4.60
CA LEU A 53 -5.47 -1.10 5.53
C LEU A 53 -6.05 0.01 6.39
N GLN A 54 -6.84 0.90 5.80
CA GLN A 54 -7.53 1.96 6.51
C GLN A 54 -8.50 1.41 7.57
N SER A 55 -9.31 0.39 7.21
CA SER A 55 -10.25 -0.23 8.16
C SER A 55 -9.57 -0.91 9.35
N ARG A 56 -8.26 -1.18 9.25
CA ARG A 56 -7.46 -1.82 10.29
C ARG A 56 -6.52 -0.85 11.01
N GLY A 57 -6.51 0.44 10.66
CA GLY A 57 -5.58 1.41 11.26
C GLY A 57 -4.10 1.13 10.95
N LEU A 58 -3.83 0.48 9.82
CA LEU A 58 -2.50 0.03 9.41
C LEU A 58 -1.82 0.97 8.40
N LEU A 59 -2.42 2.12 8.10
CA LEU A 59 -1.75 3.15 7.29
C LEU A 59 -0.67 3.84 8.13
N CYS A 60 0.54 3.99 7.58
CA CYS A 60 1.52 4.92 8.12
C CYS A 60 1.15 6.30 7.58
N THR A 61 0.49 7.11 8.40
CA THR A 61 0.09 8.49 8.08
C THR A 61 1.11 9.47 8.60
#